data_AF-A0A7W5YFR3-F1
#
_entry.id   AF-A0A7W5YFR3-F1
#
_cell.length_a   1.000
_cell.length_b   1.000
_cell.length_c   1.000
_cell.angle_alpha   90.00
_cell.angle_beta   90.00
_cell.angle_gamma   90.00
#
_symmetry.space_group_name_H-M   'P 1'
#
loop_
_entity.id
_entity.type
_entity.pdbx_description
1 polymer ?
#
loop_
_entity_poly.entity_id
_entity_poly.type
_entity_poly.pdbx_seq_one_letter_code
_entity_poly.pdbx_strand_id
1 'polypeptide(L)'
;MLYTSRAALFADLAHDANSTAWVMGDVTAASNGVYVKSGASGSGSWSRVGDLPFSFVITIDTAGINLPAVAANHMLVDNATGTARESKTFPQVNDLLEKATWAFDNNTLYKSRSNKDRWLDSYRLAEELQFTGGGSTATNAAVLQALYNRAKASGRGELILPRGDIALEAAVSVYEDGTKPIRIVGQGPNQTRFLNTSASQHFFNIGDAAQARSKDIVFEGLSLNAAVAQDNNGRGFYLRNTSDITFKDVLVDGLRNGWSLGEGASATNDVVYTSLDNCGGNSSAASSVPLILLGSGGILQVGGNAYRWNASGGHDFMQQLDTSWNWDGLYVYGQFFEQFRKYLVSNAKGIVNAEWTGGQVDRADIFFQAEATNGSNRDWNIHDVKILGFSGQGGGIGFLSSGTVESIRIAHNTFHGLHDACVYAATGNVFVEANEMVQCADLGASAPLGGALIRIGQGRARIQGNWGYRPSGAPGSAYRYGIQWDGATYSQRSAANNVWYNFGAAAETGTM
;
A
#
# COMPACT_ATOMS: atom_id res chain seq x y z
N MET A 1 11.84 -73.21 -54.34
CA MET A 1 12.85 -73.17 -55.44
C MET A 1 12.97 -71.75 -55.98
N LEU A 2 14.06 -71.41 -56.67
CA LEU A 2 14.30 -70.06 -57.22
C LEU A 2 14.65 -70.14 -58.71
N TYR A 3 13.96 -69.33 -59.53
CA TYR A 3 14.15 -69.24 -60.98
C TYR A 3 14.37 -67.77 -61.39
N THR A 4 15.14 -67.59 -62.45
CA THR A 4 15.43 -66.27 -63.04
C THR A 4 14.39 -65.85 -64.09
N SER A 5 13.57 -66.76 -64.61
CA SER A 5 12.46 -66.41 -65.53
C SER A 5 11.27 -67.35 -65.37
N ARG A 6 10.07 -66.87 -65.71
CA ARG A 6 8.84 -67.68 -65.73
C ARG A 6 8.89 -68.76 -66.79
N ALA A 7 9.56 -68.49 -67.91
CA ALA A 7 9.76 -69.49 -68.95
C ALA A 7 10.57 -70.70 -68.45
N ALA A 8 11.65 -70.45 -67.70
CA ALA A 8 12.45 -71.51 -67.10
C ALA A 8 11.65 -72.33 -66.07
N LEU A 9 10.84 -71.65 -65.25
CA LEU A 9 9.92 -72.32 -64.33
C LEU A 9 8.90 -73.20 -65.09
N PHE A 10 8.31 -72.70 -66.17
CA PHE A 10 7.24 -73.39 -66.89
C PHE A 10 7.75 -74.58 -67.71
N ALA A 11 9.03 -74.57 -68.11
CA ALA A 11 9.70 -75.70 -68.72
C ALA A 11 10.01 -76.82 -67.70
N ASP A 12 10.14 -76.47 -66.42
CA ASP A 12 10.48 -77.40 -65.35
C ASP A 12 9.23 -77.93 -64.64
N LEU A 13 8.64 -78.97 -65.22
CA LEU A 13 7.46 -79.65 -64.66
C LEU A 13 7.80 -80.88 -63.83
N ALA A 14 9.09 -81.21 -63.65
CA ALA A 14 9.57 -82.40 -62.95
C ALA A 14 9.51 -82.27 -61.42
N HIS A 15 8.44 -81.65 -60.92
CA HIS A 15 8.18 -81.39 -59.51
C HIS A 15 6.79 -81.90 -59.13
N ASP A 16 6.67 -82.41 -57.91
CA ASP A 16 5.41 -82.88 -57.37
C ASP A 16 4.40 -81.73 -57.23
N ALA A 17 3.11 -82.06 -57.22
CA ALA A 17 2.04 -81.10 -56.97
C ALA A 17 2.24 -80.39 -55.62
N ASN A 18 1.83 -79.12 -55.55
CA ASN A 18 2.02 -78.20 -54.40
C ASN A 18 3.46 -77.75 -54.14
N SER A 19 4.41 -78.07 -55.02
CA SER A 19 5.75 -77.47 -54.97
C SER A 19 5.68 -75.96 -55.19
N THR A 20 6.50 -75.19 -54.46
CA THR A 20 6.56 -73.73 -54.57
C THR A 20 7.87 -73.25 -55.20
N ALA A 21 7.75 -72.26 -56.08
CA ALA A 21 8.88 -71.65 -56.77
C ALA A 21 8.74 -70.13 -56.83
N TRP A 22 9.87 -69.45 -56.80
CA TRP A 22 9.95 -68.00 -56.83
C TRP A 22 10.63 -67.58 -58.14
N VAL A 23 10.05 -66.61 -58.83
CA VAL A 23 10.65 -66.00 -60.04
C VAL A 23 11.05 -64.57 -59.67
N MET A 24 12.36 -64.26 -59.70
CA MET A 24 12.91 -62.99 -59.19
C MET A 24 13.78 -62.20 -60.19
N GLY A 25 13.74 -62.53 -61.48
CA GLY A 25 14.60 -61.88 -62.48
C GLY A 25 14.05 -61.88 -63.90
N ASP A 26 12.74 -62.10 -64.07
CA ASP A 26 12.11 -62.13 -65.39
C ASP A 26 12.11 -60.72 -65.99
N VAL A 27 12.41 -60.62 -67.29
CA VAL A 27 12.41 -59.34 -68.03
C VAL A 27 11.04 -58.66 -68.01
N THR A 28 9.96 -59.44 -67.87
CA THR A 28 8.62 -58.92 -67.65
C THR A 28 8.36 -58.85 -66.15
N ALA A 29 8.35 -57.64 -65.58
CA ALA A 29 8.19 -57.44 -64.15
C ALA A 29 6.95 -58.14 -63.55
N ALA A 30 5.84 -58.18 -64.29
CA ALA A 30 4.60 -58.85 -63.87
C ALA A 30 4.73 -60.38 -63.73
N SER A 31 5.77 -60.99 -64.32
CA SER A 31 6.08 -62.41 -64.21
C SER A 31 6.85 -62.74 -62.92
N ASN A 32 7.42 -61.74 -62.23
CA ASN A 32 8.10 -61.95 -60.95
C ASN A 32 7.08 -62.21 -59.83
N GLY A 33 7.24 -63.28 -59.08
CA GLY A 33 6.25 -63.72 -58.10
C GLY A 33 6.50 -65.11 -57.53
N VAL A 34 5.60 -65.54 -56.66
CA VAL A 34 5.56 -66.90 -56.10
C VAL A 34 4.57 -67.73 -56.92
N TYR A 35 4.97 -68.94 -57.27
CA TYR A 35 4.21 -69.88 -58.08
C TYR A 35 4.05 -71.22 -57.35
N VAL A 36 2.93 -71.89 -57.60
CA VAL A 36 2.64 -73.24 -57.12
C VAL A 36 2.43 -74.18 -58.29
N LYS A 37 3.03 -75.38 -58.20
CA LYS A 37 2.89 -76.46 -59.17
C LYS A 37 1.56 -77.20 -58.96
N SER A 38 0.83 -77.40 -60.05
CA SER A 38 -0.34 -78.29 -60.11
C SER A 38 -0.07 -79.47 -61.04
N GLY A 39 -0.68 -80.62 -60.74
CA GLY A 39 -0.48 -81.88 -61.48
C GLY A 39 0.78 -82.66 -61.07
N ALA A 40 0.83 -83.94 -61.46
CA ALA A 40 1.93 -84.85 -61.13
C ALA A 40 3.26 -84.42 -61.76
N SER A 41 4.38 -84.88 -61.19
CA SER A 41 5.71 -84.64 -61.75
C SER A 41 5.78 -85.09 -63.22
N GLY A 42 6.38 -84.25 -64.07
CA GLY A 42 6.46 -84.43 -65.53
C GLY A 42 5.22 -84.00 -66.32
N SER A 43 4.15 -83.52 -65.66
CA SER A 43 2.90 -83.05 -66.30
C SER A 43 2.33 -81.82 -65.56
N GLY A 44 1.25 -81.20 -66.05
CA GLY A 44 0.55 -80.10 -65.35
C GLY A 44 1.13 -78.70 -65.60
N SER A 45 0.87 -77.75 -64.70
CA SER A 45 1.23 -76.33 -64.91
C SER A 45 1.57 -75.61 -63.60
N TRP A 46 2.29 -74.51 -63.74
CA TRP A 46 2.58 -73.57 -62.66
C TRP A 46 1.59 -72.40 -62.68
N SER A 47 1.05 -72.04 -61.52
CA SER A 47 0.15 -70.90 -61.35
C SER A 47 0.74 -69.90 -60.36
N ARG A 48 0.68 -68.61 -60.66
CA ARG A 48 1.14 -67.55 -59.74
C ARG A 48 0.16 -67.44 -58.58
N VAL A 49 0.68 -67.46 -57.36
CA VAL A 49 -0.10 -67.42 -56.10
C VAL A 49 0.22 -66.21 -55.23
N GLY A 50 1.27 -65.47 -55.56
CA GLY A 50 1.64 -64.26 -54.83
C GLY A 50 2.59 -63.36 -55.61
N ASP A 51 2.53 -62.08 -55.28
CA ASP A 51 3.34 -61.03 -55.89
C ASP A 51 4.60 -60.79 -55.04
N LEU A 52 5.66 -60.30 -55.68
CA LEU A 52 6.86 -59.79 -55.00
C LEU A 52 6.85 -58.25 -55.03
N PRO A 53 7.41 -57.57 -53.99
CA PRO A 53 8.12 -58.15 -52.85
C PRO A 53 7.18 -58.77 -51.80
N PHE A 54 7.49 -59.99 -51.35
CA PHE A 54 6.82 -60.65 -50.23
C PHE A 54 7.66 -60.42 -48.97
N SER A 55 7.08 -59.81 -47.94
CA SER A 55 7.77 -59.56 -46.67
C SER A 55 7.94 -60.86 -45.89
N PHE A 56 9.18 -61.29 -45.66
CA PHE A 56 9.46 -62.35 -44.69
C PHE A 56 9.64 -61.75 -43.30
N VAL A 57 9.02 -62.37 -42.29
CA VAL A 57 9.39 -62.15 -40.88
C VAL A 57 10.41 -63.22 -40.55
N ILE A 58 11.70 -62.84 -40.41
CA ILE A 58 12.71 -63.75 -39.87
C ILE A 58 12.47 -63.83 -38.36
N THR A 59 11.80 -64.87 -37.90
CA THR A 59 11.83 -65.23 -36.48
C THR A 59 13.09 -66.06 -36.24
N ILE A 60 14.11 -65.44 -35.67
CA ILE A 60 15.27 -66.16 -35.13
C ILE A 60 14.86 -66.71 -33.78
N ASP A 61 14.93 -68.03 -33.58
CA ASP A 61 14.81 -68.63 -32.25
C ASP A 61 16.01 -68.20 -31.40
N THR A 62 15.78 -67.29 -30.45
CA THR A 62 16.79 -66.66 -29.61
C THR A 62 17.20 -67.51 -28.41
N ALA A 63 17.18 -68.84 -28.50
CA ALA A 63 17.62 -69.72 -27.41
C ALA A 63 19.13 -69.66 -27.09
N GLY A 64 19.90 -68.70 -27.63
CA GLY A 64 21.36 -68.58 -27.38
C GLY A 64 21.94 -67.17 -27.42
N ILE A 65 21.12 -66.10 -27.52
CA ILE A 65 21.65 -64.73 -27.44
C ILE A 65 21.62 -64.29 -25.99
N ASN A 66 22.79 -64.31 -25.35
CA ASN A 66 22.99 -63.73 -24.03
C ASN A 66 23.03 -62.20 -24.19
N LEU A 67 21.86 -61.56 -24.27
CA LEU A 67 21.78 -60.09 -24.25
C LEU A 67 22.40 -59.61 -22.93
N PRO A 68 23.31 -58.63 -22.94
CA PRO A 68 23.78 -58.03 -21.70
C PRO A 68 22.55 -57.55 -20.92
N ALA A 69 22.52 -57.81 -19.61
CA ALA A 69 21.43 -57.38 -18.75
C ALA A 69 21.10 -55.91 -19.06
N VAL A 70 19.82 -55.63 -19.37
CA VAL A 70 19.38 -54.26 -19.63
C VAL A 70 19.78 -53.43 -18.42
N ALA A 71 20.74 -52.52 -18.61
CA ALA A 71 21.20 -51.66 -17.54
C ALA A 71 19.99 -50.90 -16.99
N ALA A 72 19.85 -50.86 -15.66
CA ALA A 72 18.73 -50.15 -15.05
C ALA A 72 18.69 -48.70 -15.58
N ASN A 73 17.51 -48.19 -15.91
CA ASN A 73 17.40 -46.79 -16.29
C ASN A 73 17.78 -45.91 -15.09
N HIS A 74 18.77 -45.05 -15.30
CA HIS A 74 19.21 -44.08 -14.31
C HIS A 74 18.66 -42.68 -14.66
N MET A 75 18.24 -41.96 -13.63
CA MET A 75 17.89 -40.54 -13.70
C MET A 75 18.96 -39.71 -12.99
N LEU A 76 19.32 -38.57 -13.56
CA LEU A 76 20.16 -37.58 -12.88
C LEU A 76 19.27 -36.77 -11.92
N VAL A 77 19.60 -36.77 -10.64
CA VAL A 77 18.93 -35.97 -9.60
C VAL A 77 19.97 -35.16 -8.83
N ASP A 78 19.60 -34.02 -8.27
CA ASP A 78 20.52 -33.27 -7.39
C ASP A 78 20.78 -34.05 -6.10
N ASN A 79 21.99 -33.95 -5.56
CA ASN A 79 22.35 -34.58 -4.28
C ASN A 79 21.67 -33.85 -3.10
N ALA A 80 21.72 -34.46 -1.91
CA ALA A 80 21.02 -33.93 -0.72
C ALA A 80 21.45 -32.50 -0.34
N THR A 81 22.65 -32.06 -0.76
CA THR A 81 23.18 -30.71 -0.52
C THR A 81 22.90 -29.72 -1.67
N GLY A 82 22.30 -30.16 -2.78
CA GLY A 82 22.00 -29.33 -3.95
C GLY A 82 23.24 -28.82 -4.71
N THR A 83 24.41 -29.43 -4.48
CA THR A 83 25.71 -28.96 -5.02
C THR A 83 26.20 -29.75 -6.23
N ALA A 84 25.63 -30.95 -6.47
CA ALA A 84 26.01 -31.80 -7.59
C ALA A 84 24.81 -32.64 -8.07
N ARG A 85 24.90 -33.14 -9.31
CA ARG A 85 23.95 -34.11 -9.86
C ARG A 85 24.49 -35.53 -9.73
N GLU A 86 23.68 -36.43 -9.20
CA GLU A 86 23.97 -37.85 -9.00
C GLU A 86 23.05 -38.71 -9.87
N SER A 87 23.60 -39.80 -10.40
CA SER A 87 22.85 -40.80 -11.16
C SER A 87 22.18 -41.79 -10.20
N LYS A 88 20.85 -41.86 -10.20
CA LYS A 88 20.07 -42.76 -9.32
C LYS A 88 19.15 -43.66 -10.13
N THR A 89 18.94 -44.87 -9.66
CA THR A 89 17.95 -45.80 -10.24
C THR A 89 16.53 -45.36 -9.88
N PHE A 90 15.55 -45.82 -10.64
CA PHE A 90 14.14 -45.49 -10.37
C PHE A 90 13.68 -45.83 -8.93
N PRO A 91 14.01 -46.99 -8.33
CA PRO A 91 13.69 -47.27 -6.93
C PRO A 91 14.31 -46.29 -5.94
N GLN A 92 15.54 -45.83 -6.19
CA GLN A 92 16.21 -44.85 -5.34
C GLN A 92 15.55 -43.47 -5.43
N VAL A 93 15.09 -43.08 -6.62
CA VAL A 93 14.32 -41.84 -6.79
C VAL A 93 12.99 -41.95 -6.06
N ASN A 94 12.30 -43.09 -6.15
CA ASN A 94 11.02 -43.28 -5.45
C ASN A 94 11.19 -43.23 -3.92
N ASP A 95 12.22 -43.86 -3.36
CA ASP A 95 12.53 -43.81 -1.93
C ASP A 95 12.85 -42.38 -1.44
N LEU A 96 13.50 -41.57 -2.27
CA LEU A 96 13.74 -40.15 -1.97
C LEU A 96 12.45 -39.32 -2.02
N LEU A 97 11.56 -39.59 -3.00
CA LEU A 97 10.27 -38.91 -3.11
C LEU A 97 9.33 -39.24 -1.94
N GLU A 98 9.35 -40.50 -1.47
CA GLU A 98 8.56 -40.97 -0.33
C GLU A 98 9.06 -40.38 1.00
N LYS A 99 10.37 -40.16 1.13
CA LYS A 99 10.99 -39.55 2.33
C LYS A 99 11.03 -38.03 2.31
N ALA A 100 10.77 -37.42 1.16
CA ALA A 100 10.74 -35.97 1.06
C ALA A 100 9.53 -35.43 1.84
N THR A 101 9.79 -34.68 2.90
CA THR A 101 8.76 -33.90 3.58
C THR A 101 8.51 -32.63 2.76
N TRP A 102 7.54 -32.69 1.85
CA TRP A 102 7.13 -31.54 1.04
C TRP A 102 6.29 -30.57 1.89
N ALA A 103 6.94 -29.91 2.85
CA ALA A 103 6.32 -28.82 3.58
C ALA A 103 6.32 -27.57 2.68
N PHE A 104 5.47 -27.56 1.66
CA PHE A 104 5.09 -26.28 1.06
C PHE A 104 4.19 -25.59 2.08
N ASP A 105 4.72 -24.58 2.77
CA ASP A 105 3.85 -23.74 3.55
C ASP A 105 2.80 -23.11 2.61
N ASN A 106 1.56 -23.01 3.08
CA ASN A 106 0.44 -22.53 2.26
C ASN A 106 0.69 -21.11 1.73
N ASN A 107 1.52 -20.30 2.40
CA ASN A 107 1.82 -18.93 2.00
C ASN A 107 2.76 -18.92 0.79
N THR A 108 3.77 -19.78 0.76
CA THR A 108 4.72 -19.96 -0.34
C THR A 108 4.01 -20.52 -1.57
N LEU A 109 3.12 -21.51 -1.37
CA LEU A 109 2.30 -22.05 -2.46
C LEU A 109 1.25 -21.05 -2.97
N TYR A 110 0.74 -20.17 -2.11
CA TYR A 110 -0.16 -19.10 -2.51
C TYR A 110 0.58 -18.00 -3.28
N LYS A 111 1.76 -17.59 -2.81
CA LYS A 111 2.61 -16.57 -3.46
C LYS A 111 3.20 -17.03 -4.79
N SER A 112 3.43 -18.33 -4.97
CA SER A 112 3.92 -18.90 -6.23
C SER A 112 2.87 -18.96 -7.33
N ARG A 113 1.57 -18.84 -6.97
CA ARG A 113 0.49 -18.76 -7.96
C ARG A 113 0.52 -17.43 -8.71
N SER A 114 0.08 -17.47 -9.97
CA SER A 114 -0.06 -16.26 -10.76
C SER A 114 -1.01 -15.28 -10.06
N ASN A 115 -0.84 -13.97 -10.30
CA ASN A 115 -1.76 -12.96 -9.77
C ASN A 115 -3.21 -13.32 -10.13
N LYS A 116 -3.43 -13.75 -11.38
CA LYS A 116 -4.75 -14.16 -11.88
C LYS A 116 -5.37 -15.28 -11.03
N ASP A 117 -4.57 -16.28 -10.62
CA ASP A 117 -5.08 -17.41 -9.82
C ASP A 117 -5.38 -16.99 -8.38
N ARG A 118 -4.56 -16.11 -7.79
CA ARG A 118 -4.84 -15.52 -6.47
C ARG A 118 -6.13 -14.70 -6.51
N TRP A 119 -6.34 -13.93 -7.58
CA TRP A 119 -7.58 -13.20 -7.83
C TRP A 119 -8.79 -14.14 -7.91
N LEU A 120 -8.70 -15.22 -8.70
CA LEU A 120 -9.76 -16.22 -8.83
C LEU A 120 -10.10 -16.90 -7.50
N ASP A 121 -9.10 -17.23 -6.68
CA ASP A 121 -9.33 -17.81 -5.35
C ASP A 121 -10.02 -16.83 -4.40
N SER A 122 -9.62 -15.56 -4.41
CA SER A 122 -10.33 -14.51 -3.66
C SER A 122 -11.76 -14.33 -4.12
N TYR A 123 -12.01 -14.32 -5.44
CA TYR A 123 -13.36 -14.21 -6.00
C TYR A 123 -14.24 -15.41 -5.64
N ARG A 124 -13.71 -16.64 -5.75
CA ARG A 124 -14.43 -17.85 -5.34
C ARG A 124 -14.75 -17.84 -3.86
N LEU A 125 -13.84 -17.38 -3.02
CA LEU A 125 -14.07 -17.30 -1.58
C LEU A 125 -15.11 -16.22 -1.23
N ALA A 126 -15.08 -15.09 -1.94
CA ALA A 126 -16.10 -14.06 -1.84
C ALA A 126 -17.49 -14.59 -2.30
N GLU A 127 -17.53 -15.33 -3.41
CA GLU A 127 -18.76 -15.97 -3.93
C GLU A 127 -19.31 -17.05 -2.99
N GLU A 128 -18.43 -17.91 -2.43
CA GLU A 128 -18.78 -18.93 -1.42
C GLU A 128 -19.46 -18.29 -0.20
N LEU A 129 -19.02 -17.09 0.18
CA LEU A 129 -19.56 -16.34 1.30
C LEU A 129 -20.68 -15.35 0.90
N GLN A 130 -21.19 -15.43 -0.35
CA GLN A 130 -22.24 -14.55 -0.89
C GLN A 130 -21.91 -13.05 -0.83
N PHE A 131 -20.64 -12.70 -0.95
CA PHE A 131 -20.16 -11.32 -0.95
C PHE A 131 -20.40 -10.69 -2.33
N THR A 132 -21.61 -10.15 -2.55
CA THR A 132 -22.06 -9.73 -3.88
C THR A 132 -21.60 -8.33 -4.30
N GLY A 133 -21.06 -7.51 -3.39
CA GLY A 133 -20.59 -6.15 -3.72
C GLY A 133 -21.66 -5.25 -4.37
N GLY A 134 -22.95 -5.60 -4.19
CA GLY A 134 -24.08 -4.96 -4.85
C GLY A 134 -24.66 -3.76 -4.10
N GLY A 135 -24.05 -3.32 -3.00
CA GLY A 135 -24.45 -2.11 -2.26
C GLY A 135 -25.80 -2.14 -1.55
N SER A 136 -26.65 -3.17 -1.73
CA SER A 136 -28.03 -3.18 -1.22
C SER A 136 -28.29 -4.08 0.00
N THR A 137 -27.39 -4.99 0.36
CA THR A 137 -27.56 -5.91 1.50
C THR A 137 -26.50 -5.69 2.56
N ALA A 138 -26.96 -5.39 3.78
CA ALA A 138 -26.19 -4.98 4.95
C ALA A 138 -25.25 -6.08 5.52
N THR A 139 -25.43 -7.34 5.10
CA THR A 139 -24.76 -8.56 5.62
C THR A 139 -23.24 -8.68 5.41
N ASN A 140 -22.56 -7.69 4.83
CA ASN A 140 -21.18 -7.88 4.36
C ASN A 140 -20.11 -7.76 5.46
N ALA A 141 -20.42 -7.20 6.64
CA ALA A 141 -19.45 -7.07 7.73
C ALA A 141 -19.06 -8.43 8.33
N ALA A 142 -20.05 -9.27 8.66
CA ALA A 142 -19.80 -10.62 9.17
C ALA A 142 -19.08 -11.49 8.13
N VAL A 143 -19.43 -11.32 6.84
CA VAL A 143 -18.76 -12.01 5.74
C VAL A 143 -17.31 -11.55 5.59
N LEU A 144 -17.05 -10.24 5.63
CA LEU A 144 -15.68 -9.72 5.54
C LEU A 144 -14.84 -10.15 6.74
N GLN A 145 -15.43 -10.18 7.94
CA GLN A 145 -14.79 -10.71 9.15
C GLN A 145 -14.44 -12.19 8.98
N ALA A 146 -15.36 -13.00 8.47
CA ALA A 146 -15.12 -14.42 8.21
C ALA A 146 -14.02 -14.64 7.15
N LEU A 147 -14.03 -13.82 6.10
CA LEU A 147 -13.03 -13.82 5.04
C LEU A 147 -11.63 -13.51 5.58
N TYR A 148 -11.53 -12.46 6.40
CA TYR A 148 -10.30 -12.10 7.11
C TYR A 148 -9.81 -13.22 8.03
N ASN A 149 -10.69 -13.75 8.89
CA ASN A 149 -10.34 -14.84 9.81
C ASN A 149 -9.85 -16.09 9.07
N ARG A 150 -10.45 -16.41 7.91
CA ARG A 150 -10.04 -17.55 7.08
C ARG A 150 -8.70 -17.30 6.38
N ALA A 151 -8.44 -16.07 5.91
CA ALA A 151 -7.14 -15.68 5.38
C ALA A 151 -6.04 -15.83 6.44
N LYS A 152 -6.28 -15.34 7.66
CA LYS A 152 -5.38 -15.48 8.80
C LYS A 152 -5.13 -16.94 9.20
N ALA A 153 -6.20 -17.73 9.33
CA ALA A 153 -6.12 -19.15 9.68
C ALA A 153 -5.31 -19.97 8.65
N SER A 154 -5.44 -19.64 7.37
CA SER A 154 -4.68 -20.27 6.29
C SER A 154 -3.25 -19.73 6.13
N GLY A 155 -2.86 -18.70 6.91
CA GLY A 155 -1.55 -18.09 6.85
C GLY A 155 -1.32 -17.27 5.57
N ARG A 156 -2.39 -16.81 4.91
CA ARG A 156 -2.29 -15.94 3.74
C ARG A 156 -1.79 -14.57 4.18
N GLY A 157 -0.72 -14.10 3.56
CA GLY A 157 -0.25 -12.72 3.76
C GLY A 157 -1.06 -11.65 3.02
N GLU A 158 -2.11 -12.05 2.29
CA GLU A 158 -2.86 -11.14 1.42
C GLU A 158 -4.34 -11.55 1.31
N LEU A 159 -5.21 -10.57 1.47
CA LEU A 159 -6.64 -10.63 1.22
C LEU A 159 -6.98 -9.66 0.08
N ILE A 160 -7.35 -10.19 -1.08
CA ILE A 160 -7.76 -9.39 -2.23
C ILE A 160 -9.28 -9.28 -2.26
N LEU A 161 -9.77 -8.05 -2.36
CA LEU A 161 -11.19 -7.69 -2.36
C LEU A 161 -11.71 -7.47 -3.79
N PRO A 162 -12.96 -7.84 -4.08
CA PRO A 162 -13.54 -7.64 -5.41
C PRO A 162 -13.83 -6.16 -5.69
N ARG A 163 -14.11 -5.87 -6.95
CA ARG A 163 -14.72 -4.60 -7.36
C ARG A 163 -16.18 -4.57 -6.90
N GLY A 164 -16.64 -3.42 -6.41
CA GLY A 164 -18.02 -3.18 -6.04
C GLY A 164 -18.17 -2.35 -4.77
N ASP A 165 -19.43 -2.19 -4.38
CA ASP A 165 -19.85 -1.48 -3.19
C ASP A 165 -20.16 -2.48 -2.08
N ILE A 166 -19.39 -2.41 -1.00
CA ILE A 166 -19.43 -3.32 0.12
C ILE A 166 -20.08 -2.58 1.29
N ALA A 167 -21.39 -2.76 1.46
CA ALA A 167 -22.13 -2.19 2.57
C ALA A 167 -21.76 -2.87 3.90
N LEU A 168 -21.25 -2.12 4.87
CA LEU A 168 -20.93 -2.61 6.21
C LEU A 168 -21.96 -2.11 7.22
N GLU A 169 -22.62 -3.06 7.88
CA GLU A 169 -23.59 -2.83 8.98
C GLU A 169 -22.98 -2.92 10.37
N ALA A 170 -21.68 -3.24 10.44
CA ALA A 170 -20.89 -3.36 11.64
C ALA A 170 -19.42 -3.12 11.31
N ALA A 171 -18.64 -2.77 12.34
CA ALA A 171 -17.19 -2.68 12.22
C ALA A 171 -16.58 -4.05 11.94
N VAL A 172 -15.56 -4.08 11.08
CA VAL A 172 -14.74 -5.26 10.83
C VAL A 172 -13.48 -5.13 11.66
N SER A 173 -13.27 -6.11 12.54
CA SER A 173 -12.13 -6.14 13.44
C SER A 173 -10.94 -6.84 12.80
N VAL A 174 -9.79 -6.17 12.79
CA VAL A 174 -8.54 -6.63 12.21
C VAL A 174 -7.49 -6.67 13.31
N TYR A 175 -6.99 -7.87 13.61
CA TYR A 175 -6.06 -8.13 14.71
C TYR A 175 -4.92 -9.03 14.23
N GLU A 176 -3.69 -8.53 14.19
CA GLU A 176 -2.51 -9.35 13.87
C GLU A 176 -1.40 -9.12 14.87
N ASP A 177 -0.92 -10.16 15.55
CA ASP A 177 0.20 -10.06 16.50
C ASP A 177 1.58 -9.91 15.80
N GLY A 178 1.58 -9.71 14.48
CA GLY A 178 2.75 -9.63 13.60
C GLY A 178 3.47 -10.95 13.35
N THR A 179 2.94 -12.08 13.80
CA THR A 179 3.44 -13.39 13.35
C THR A 179 3.07 -13.66 11.88
N LYS A 180 2.02 -12.99 11.39
CA LYS A 180 1.48 -13.13 10.04
C LYS A 180 1.08 -11.76 9.49
N PRO A 181 2.01 -11.03 8.86
CA PRO A 181 1.68 -9.79 8.17
C PRO A 181 0.53 -10.02 7.19
N ILE A 182 -0.44 -9.10 7.18
CA ILE A 182 -1.60 -9.20 6.30
C ILE A 182 -1.79 -7.92 5.50
N ARG A 183 -2.04 -8.10 4.20
CA ARG A 183 -2.33 -7.02 3.28
C ARG A 183 -3.73 -7.14 2.72
N ILE A 184 -4.58 -6.14 2.96
CA ILE A 184 -5.96 -6.07 2.47
C ILE A 184 -5.98 -5.14 1.26
N VAL A 185 -6.21 -5.71 0.08
CA VAL A 185 -6.02 -5.03 -1.22
C VAL A 185 -7.34 -4.94 -1.97
N GLY A 186 -7.79 -3.72 -2.27
CA GLY A 186 -8.86 -3.45 -3.23
C GLY A 186 -8.34 -3.25 -4.66
N GLN A 187 -9.27 -3.14 -5.62
CA GLN A 187 -8.95 -2.89 -7.04
C GLN A 187 -8.68 -1.41 -7.37
N GLY A 188 -8.57 -0.56 -6.35
CA GLY A 188 -8.43 0.88 -6.44
C GLY A 188 -9.57 1.60 -5.73
N PRO A 189 -9.36 2.84 -5.24
CA PRO A 189 -10.34 3.57 -4.44
C PRO A 189 -11.66 3.91 -5.16
N ASN A 190 -11.72 3.87 -6.49
CA ASN A 190 -12.99 4.02 -7.23
C ASN A 190 -13.62 2.67 -7.63
N GLN A 191 -12.97 1.56 -7.28
CA GLN A 191 -13.34 0.20 -7.70
C GLN A 191 -13.81 -0.65 -6.53
N THR A 192 -13.14 -0.59 -5.39
CA THR A 192 -13.52 -1.29 -4.16
C THR A 192 -13.90 -0.25 -3.12
N ARG A 193 -15.21 -0.09 -2.90
CA ARG A 193 -15.75 0.93 -1.99
C ARG A 193 -16.47 0.25 -0.84
N PHE A 194 -16.17 0.65 0.38
CA PHE A 194 -16.95 0.28 1.53
C PHE A 194 -17.97 1.37 1.82
N LEU A 195 -19.23 0.99 2.04
CA LEU A 195 -20.31 1.91 2.35
C LEU A 195 -20.75 1.76 3.81
N ASN A 196 -20.73 2.84 4.59
CA ASN A 196 -21.23 2.80 5.97
C ASN A 196 -22.75 2.86 5.94
N THR A 197 -23.43 1.83 6.45
CA THR A 197 -24.89 1.87 6.57
C THR A 197 -25.36 2.33 7.95
N SER A 198 -24.43 2.69 8.86
CA SER A 198 -24.72 3.18 10.21
C SER A 198 -24.02 4.52 10.50
N ALA A 199 -24.67 5.39 11.27
CA ALA A 199 -24.14 6.73 11.57
C ALA A 199 -22.97 6.71 12.58
N SER A 200 -22.96 5.72 13.49
CA SER A 200 -22.06 5.69 14.66
C SER A 200 -20.96 4.64 14.56
N GLN A 201 -20.88 3.91 13.46
CA GLN A 201 -19.97 2.77 13.34
C GLN A 201 -18.65 3.15 12.71
N HIS A 202 -17.61 2.47 13.16
CA HIS A 202 -16.32 2.43 12.49
C HIS A 202 -16.37 1.41 11.35
N PHE A 203 -15.64 1.60 10.25
CA PHE A 203 -15.50 0.54 9.24
C PHE A 203 -14.57 -0.55 9.72
N PHE A 204 -13.39 -0.13 10.18
CA PHE A 204 -12.32 -1.03 10.58
C PHE A 204 -11.87 -0.69 11.99
N ASN A 205 -11.95 -1.68 12.88
CA ASN A 205 -11.36 -1.63 14.20
C ASN A 205 -10.04 -2.41 14.15
N ILE A 206 -8.91 -1.71 14.18
CA ILE A 206 -7.58 -2.29 14.03
C ILE A 206 -6.92 -2.29 15.40
N GLY A 207 -6.69 -3.49 15.93
CA GLY A 207 -6.15 -3.65 17.28
C GLY A 207 -7.17 -3.37 18.39
N ASP A 208 -6.78 -3.76 19.61
CA ASP A 208 -7.59 -3.64 20.82
C ASP A 208 -6.66 -3.44 22.02
N ALA A 209 -7.00 -2.51 22.90
CA ALA A 209 -6.25 -2.25 24.13
C ALA A 209 -6.21 -3.48 25.06
N ALA A 210 -7.17 -4.39 24.95
CA ALA A 210 -7.21 -5.64 25.73
C ALA A 210 -6.34 -6.77 25.14
N GLN A 211 -5.79 -6.60 23.93
CA GLN A 211 -5.09 -7.66 23.20
C GLN A 211 -3.59 -7.38 23.06
N ALA A 212 -2.86 -8.36 22.52
CA ALA A 212 -1.50 -8.13 22.06
C ALA A 212 -1.49 -7.06 20.96
N ARG A 213 -0.40 -6.29 20.89
CA ARG A 213 -0.26 -5.19 19.94
C ARG A 213 -0.44 -5.68 18.51
N SER A 214 -1.37 -5.06 17.79
CA SER A 214 -1.64 -5.40 16.40
C SER A 214 -0.63 -4.74 15.46
N LYS A 215 0.05 -5.50 14.59
CA LYS A 215 1.11 -4.98 13.74
C LYS A 215 1.26 -5.65 12.38
N ASP A 216 2.03 -5.00 11.50
CA ASP A 216 2.34 -5.46 10.14
C ASP A 216 1.08 -5.61 9.24
N ILE A 217 0.17 -4.63 9.32
CA ILE A 217 -1.08 -4.61 8.57
C ILE A 217 -1.02 -3.53 7.50
N VAL A 218 -1.41 -3.89 6.27
CA VAL A 218 -1.42 -2.97 5.14
C VAL A 218 -2.81 -2.93 4.50
N PHE A 219 -3.37 -1.73 4.30
CA PHE A 219 -4.56 -1.51 3.48
C PHE A 219 -4.18 -0.80 2.19
N GLU A 220 -4.59 -1.33 1.04
CA GLU A 220 -4.21 -0.80 -0.26
C GLU A 220 -5.40 -0.68 -1.23
N GLY A 221 -5.52 0.44 -1.93
CA GLY A 221 -6.36 0.56 -3.12
C GLY A 221 -7.87 0.41 -2.87
N LEU A 222 -8.42 1.09 -1.89
CA LEU A 222 -9.84 1.00 -1.52
C LEU A 222 -10.39 2.36 -1.05
N SER A 223 -11.71 2.51 -1.01
CA SER A 223 -12.33 3.69 -0.39
C SER A 223 -13.32 3.33 0.70
N LEU A 224 -13.50 4.26 1.64
CA LEU A 224 -14.53 4.24 2.67
C LEU A 224 -15.48 5.40 2.43
N ASN A 225 -16.77 5.13 2.30
CA ASN A 225 -17.77 6.12 1.94
C ASN A 225 -18.93 6.09 2.94
N ALA A 226 -19.31 7.25 3.50
CA ALA A 226 -20.52 7.36 4.29
C ALA A 226 -21.76 7.22 3.38
N ALA A 227 -22.56 6.16 3.54
CA ALA A 227 -23.86 6.07 2.87
C ALA A 227 -24.99 6.69 3.71
N VAL A 228 -24.75 6.93 5.00
CA VAL A 228 -25.64 7.65 5.90
C VAL A 228 -24.87 8.78 6.60
N ALA A 229 -25.59 9.84 6.99
CA ALA A 229 -25.02 10.95 7.75
C ALA A 229 -24.36 10.42 9.04
N GLN A 230 -23.09 10.75 9.24
CA GLN A 230 -22.30 10.23 10.36
C GLN A 230 -22.48 11.10 11.61
N ASP A 231 -22.53 10.46 12.79
CA ASP A 231 -22.43 11.15 14.07
C ASP A 231 -20.96 11.25 14.54
N ASN A 232 -20.73 11.78 15.76
CA ASN A 232 -19.39 11.98 16.33
C ASN A 232 -18.57 10.68 16.45
N ASN A 233 -19.22 9.52 16.46
CA ASN A 233 -18.58 8.22 16.66
C ASN A 233 -18.22 7.54 15.32
N GLY A 234 -18.76 8.00 14.19
CA GLY A 234 -18.42 7.47 12.87
C GLY A 234 -16.94 7.66 12.53
N ARG A 235 -16.21 6.55 12.36
CA ARG A 235 -14.78 6.54 11.97
C ARG A 235 -14.57 5.69 10.71
N GLY A 236 -13.62 6.04 9.87
CA GLY A 236 -13.13 5.13 8.84
C GLY A 236 -12.33 3.99 9.48
N PHE A 237 -11.10 4.32 9.87
CA PHE A 237 -10.20 3.43 10.58
C PHE A 237 -10.06 3.86 12.03
N TYR A 238 -10.28 2.94 12.95
CA TYR A 238 -10.12 3.13 14.38
C TYR A 238 -8.99 2.23 14.88
N LEU A 239 -7.83 2.83 15.18
CA LEU A 239 -6.62 2.11 15.55
C LEU A 239 -6.41 2.21 17.06
N ARG A 240 -6.19 1.06 17.72
CA ARG A 240 -5.83 0.98 19.14
C ARG A 240 -4.82 -0.12 19.42
N ASN A 241 -3.82 0.16 20.25
CA ASN A 241 -2.70 -0.74 20.54
C ASN A 241 -2.11 -1.37 19.27
N THR A 242 -1.65 -0.52 18.35
CA THR A 242 -1.12 -0.93 17.04
C THR A 242 0.33 -0.50 16.83
N SER A 243 1.06 -1.22 15.96
CA SER A 243 2.28 -0.71 15.34
C SER A 243 2.37 -1.03 13.85
N ASP A 244 3.15 -0.28 13.08
CA ASP A 244 3.52 -0.67 11.70
C ASP A 244 2.31 -0.86 10.78
N ILE A 245 1.36 0.09 10.86
CA ILE A 245 0.14 0.06 10.05
C ILE A 245 0.32 0.97 8.83
N THR A 246 0.16 0.43 7.63
CA THR A 246 0.32 1.20 6.39
C THR A 246 -1.00 1.29 5.63
N PHE A 247 -1.38 2.50 5.24
CA PHE A 247 -2.47 2.76 4.30
C PHE A 247 -1.87 3.29 3.01
N LYS A 248 -2.28 2.71 1.89
CA LYS A 248 -1.79 3.10 0.57
C LYS A 248 -2.95 3.25 -0.42
N ASP A 249 -3.01 4.36 -1.15
CA ASP A 249 -4.07 4.58 -2.15
C ASP A 249 -5.48 4.46 -1.55
N VAL A 250 -5.66 4.93 -0.30
CA VAL A 250 -6.94 4.85 0.43
C VAL A 250 -7.68 6.19 0.40
N LEU A 251 -8.96 6.17 0.02
CA LEU A 251 -9.82 7.35 0.00
C LEU A 251 -10.93 7.26 1.06
N VAL A 252 -11.13 8.32 1.83
CA VAL A 252 -12.20 8.41 2.84
C VAL A 252 -13.17 9.52 2.44
N ASP A 253 -14.45 9.24 2.21
CA ASP A 253 -15.42 10.20 1.65
C ASP A 253 -16.73 10.26 2.45
N GLY A 254 -17.18 11.46 2.78
CA GLY A 254 -18.37 11.74 3.59
C GLY A 254 -18.26 11.35 5.06
N LEU A 255 -17.14 10.78 5.50
CA LEU A 255 -16.96 10.38 6.89
C LEU A 255 -16.65 11.58 7.77
N ARG A 256 -17.08 11.47 9.03
CA ARG A 256 -16.79 12.48 10.03
C ARG A 256 -15.29 12.45 10.32
N ASN A 257 -14.76 11.29 10.68
CA ASN A 257 -13.33 11.12 10.88
C ASN A 257 -12.80 9.98 10.02
N GLY A 258 -11.72 10.20 9.30
CA GLY A 258 -11.11 9.20 8.42
C GLY A 258 -10.26 8.21 9.19
N TRP A 259 -9.25 8.71 9.89
CA TRP A 259 -8.33 7.91 10.70
C TRP A 259 -8.35 8.39 12.14
N SER A 260 -8.72 7.51 13.07
CA SER A 260 -8.58 7.72 14.51
C SER A 260 -7.44 6.87 15.04
N LEU A 261 -6.41 7.53 15.58
CA LEU A 261 -5.18 6.88 16.03
C LEU A 261 -5.09 6.97 17.56
N GLY A 262 -5.42 5.91 18.28
CA GLY A 262 -5.26 5.83 19.73
C GLY A 262 -6.25 6.69 20.53
N GLU A 263 -7.37 7.06 19.91
CA GLU A 263 -8.44 7.80 20.58
C GLU A 263 -8.99 7.02 21.78
N GLY A 264 -9.10 7.69 22.92
CA GLY A 264 -9.59 7.09 24.18
C GLY A 264 -8.66 6.06 24.81
N ALA A 265 -7.44 5.88 24.30
CA ALA A 265 -6.47 4.96 24.88
C ALA A 265 -5.82 5.55 26.15
N SER A 266 -5.69 4.72 27.18
CA SER A 266 -5.05 5.10 28.45
C SER A 266 -3.54 4.84 28.49
N ALA A 267 -3.01 4.08 27.52
CA ALA A 267 -1.59 3.75 27.43
C ALA A 267 -0.84 4.75 26.56
N THR A 268 0.39 5.11 26.93
CA THR A 268 1.34 5.84 26.07
C THR A 268 1.74 5.00 24.87
N ASN A 269 1.93 5.62 23.69
CA ASN A 269 2.33 4.91 22.47
C ASN A 269 1.35 3.81 22.06
N ASP A 270 0.05 4.10 22.17
CA ASP A 270 -1.01 3.15 21.79
C ASP A 270 -0.99 2.88 20.28
N VAL A 271 -0.71 3.88 19.44
CA VAL A 271 -0.55 3.71 18.00
C VAL A 271 0.82 4.19 17.54
N VAL A 272 1.68 3.32 17.04
CA VAL A 272 3.08 3.67 16.67
C VAL A 272 3.35 3.32 15.21
N TYR A 273 4.15 4.12 14.50
CA TYR A 273 4.53 3.83 13.10
C TYR A 273 3.34 3.59 12.17
N THR A 274 2.37 4.51 12.18
CA THR A 274 1.31 4.51 11.17
C THR A 274 1.75 5.32 9.97
N SER A 275 1.54 4.82 8.75
CA SER A 275 1.88 5.50 7.50
C SER A 275 0.66 5.64 6.59
N LEU A 276 0.48 6.83 6.02
CA LEU A 276 -0.54 7.18 5.04
C LEU A 276 0.16 7.57 3.73
N ASP A 277 0.16 6.71 2.72
CA ASP A 277 0.80 6.96 1.42
C ASP A 277 -0.25 7.10 0.30
N ASN A 278 -0.22 8.22 -0.42
CA ASN A 278 -1.20 8.53 -1.47
C ASN A 278 -2.68 8.40 -1.00
N CYS A 279 -2.92 8.70 0.28
CA CYS A 279 -4.23 8.65 0.88
C CYS A 279 -4.92 10.02 0.77
N GLY A 280 -6.24 10.04 0.93
CA GLY A 280 -6.94 11.29 1.17
C GLY A 280 -8.39 11.16 1.52
N GLY A 281 -9.08 12.30 1.62
CA GLY A 281 -10.49 12.26 1.92
C GLY A 281 -11.27 13.57 1.84
N ASN A 282 -12.58 13.40 1.89
CA ASN A 282 -13.60 14.44 1.83
C ASN A 282 -14.50 14.25 3.05
N SER A 283 -14.50 15.16 3.99
CA SER A 283 -15.40 15.11 5.14
C SER A 283 -16.78 15.67 4.76
N SER A 284 -17.82 15.23 5.47
CA SER A 284 -19.15 15.86 5.35
C SER A 284 -19.10 17.28 5.93
N ALA A 285 -19.87 18.21 5.36
CA ALA A 285 -19.73 19.67 5.49
C ALA A 285 -19.99 20.30 6.89
N ALA A 286 -19.92 19.54 7.99
CA ALA A 286 -20.00 20.08 9.33
C ALA A 286 -18.61 20.51 9.80
N SER A 287 -18.40 21.82 9.97
CA SER A 287 -17.15 22.40 10.49
C SER A 287 -16.82 21.82 11.87
N SER A 288 -15.53 21.72 12.23
CA SER A 288 -14.96 21.18 13.49
C SER A 288 -14.86 19.66 13.61
N VAL A 289 -14.49 18.97 12.52
CA VAL A 289 -14.17 17.55 12.59
C VAL A 289 -12.88 17.24 11.85
N PRO A 290 -11.93 16.55 12.49
CA PRO A 290 -10.67 16.19 11.88
C PRO A 290 -10.78 14.96 10.96
N LEU A 291 -10.12 15.02 9.80
CA LEU A 291 -9.95 13.82 8.99
C LEU A 291 -9.00 12.82 9.67
N ILE A 292 -7.97 13.32 10.34
CA ILE A 292 -7.06 12.53 11.16
C ILE A 292 -7.21 12.96 12.62
N LEU A 293 -7.82 12.11 13.44
CA LEU A 293 -7.88 12.32 14.88
C LEU A 293 -6.73 11.59 15.57
N LEU A 294 -5.94 12.33 16.33
CA LEU A 294 -4.82 11.83 17.11
C LEU A 294 -5.20 11.72 18.59
N GLY A 295 -5.27 10.49 19.10
CA GLY A 295 -5.29 10.18 20.52
C GLY A 295 -3.88 9.87 21.02
N SER A 296 -3.66 8.80 21.78
CA SER A 296 -2.32 8.40 22.21
C SER A 296 -1.57 7.68 21.09
N GLY A 297 -0.40 8.19 20.69
CA GLY A 297 0.38 7.57 19.62
C GLY A 297 1.85 7.96 19.65
N GLY A 298 2.67 7.29 18.85
CA GLY A 298 4.09 7.57 18.69
C GLY A 298 4.35 8.33 17.40
N ILE A 299 4.45 7.61 16.28
CA ILE A 299 4.86 8.17 14.99
C ILE A 299 3.75 8.04 13.94
N LEU A 300 3.35 9.16 13.34
CA LEU A 300 2.52 9.22 12.14
C LEU A 300 3.33 9.74 10.96
N GLN A 301 3.30 8.99 9.86
CA GLN A 301 3.91 9.33 8.58
C GLN A 301 2.81 9.62 7.56
N VAL A 302 2.90 10.77 6.87
CA VAL A 302 2.00 11.11 5.77
C VAL A 302 2.86 11.39 4.53
N GLY A 303 2.62 10.66 3.46
CA GLY A 303 3.46 10.66 2.27
C GLY A 303 2.69 10.54 0.96
N GLY A 304 3.43 10.62 -0.13
CA GLY A 304 2.90 10.44 -1.48
C GLY A 304 2.12 11.66 -1.99
N ASN A 305 1.22 11.39 -2.95
CA ASN A 305 0.42 12.42 -3.58
C ASN A 305 -0.85 12.68 -2.74
N ALA A 306 -1.25 13.95 -2.58
CA ALA A 306 -2.48 14.27 -1.88
C ALA A 306 -3.68 13.91 -2.76
N TYR A 307 -4.24 12.70 -2.60
CA TYR A 307 -5.33 12.23 -3.44
C TYR A 307 -6.69 12.75 -2.97
N ARG A 308 -7.30 13.69 -3.72
CA ARG A 308 -8.69 14.17 -3.55
C ARG A 308 -9.06 14.66 -2.13
N TRP A 309 -8.18 15.41 -1.49
CA TRP A 309 -8.48 16.01 -0.19
C TRP A 309 -9.46 17.19 -0.32
N ASN A 310 -10.74 16.97 -0.05
CA ASN A 310 -11.77 17.97 -0.33
C ASN A 310 -12.32 18.58 0.97
N ALA A 311 -11.87 19.79 1.32
CA ALA A 311 -12.34 20.56 2.47
C ALA A 311 -13.52 21.48 2.07
N SER A 312 -14.74 20.95 1.97
CA SER A 312 -15.93 21.80 1.78
C SER A 312 -16.32 22.47 3.10
N GLY A 313 -15.68 23.59 3.46
CA GLY A 313 -16.05 24.42 4.62
C GLY A 313 -15.24 24.17 5.91
N GLY A 314 -14.16 24.95 6.10
CA GLY A 314 -13.43 25.11 7.38
C GLY A 314 -13.08 23.79 8.08
N HIS A 315 -12.09 23.08 7.55
CA HIS A 315 -11.76 21.72 7.99
C HIS A 315 -10.46 21.67 8.77
N ASP A 316 -10.47 20.82 9.79
CA ASP A 316 -9.27 20.42 10.51
C ASP A 316 -8.68 19.22 9.77
N PHE A 317 -7.49 19.39 9.19
CA PHE A 317 -6.79 18.28 8.53
C PHE A 317 -6.48 17.19 9.57
N MET A 318 -6.06 17.64 10.74
CA MET A 318 -5.63 16.83 11.85
C MET A 318 -5.97 17.57 13.14
N GLN A 319 -6.44 16.82 14.15
CA GLN A 319 -6.66 17.32 15.50
C GLN A 319 -6.14 16.31 16.50
N GLN A 320 -5.44 16.79 17.51
CA GLN A 320 -5.06 16.02 18.68
C GLN A 320 -6.08 16.18 19.80
N LEU A 321 -6.49 15.08 20.44
CA LEU A 321 -7.36 15.14 21.61
C LEU A 321 -6.57 15.55 22.86
N ASP A 322 -7.11 16.50 23.63
CA ASP A 322 -6.54 17.04 24.88
C ASP A 322 -6.22 15.99 25.97
N THR A 323 -6.73 14.76 25.85
CA THR A 323 -6.50 13.67 26.80
C THR A 323 -5.36 12.73 26.38
N SER A 324 -4.69 13.01 25.27
CA SER A 324 -3.64 12.17 24.72
C SER A 324 -2.25 12.48 25.29
N TRP A 325 -1.46 11.43 25.52
CA TRP A 325 -0.10 11.52 26.03
C TRP A 325 0.89 11.28 24.89
N ASN A 326 1.80 12.24 24.68
CA ASN A 326 3.06 12.19 23.92
C ASN A 326 3.01 11.53 22.53
N TRP A 327 2.84 12.33 21.47
CA TRP A 327 3.29 11.93 20.12
C TRP A 327 4.79 12.14 19.96
N ASP A 328 5.50 11.06 19.62
CA ASP A 328 6.94 11.04 19.36
C ASP A 328 7.30 11.79 18.06
N GLY A 329 6.39 11.83 17.08
CA GLY A 329 6.57 12.70 15.91
C GLY A 329 5.51 12.57 14.80
N LEU A 330 5.24 13.68 14.13
CA LEU A 330 4.51 13.75 12.86
C LEU A 330 5.49 14.04 11.74
N TYR A 331 5.62 13.12 10.78
CA TYR A 331 6.48 13.29 9.62
C TYR A 331 5.62 13.38 8.36
N VAL A 332 5.66 14.50 7.67
CA VAL A 332 4.98 14.66 6.39
C VAL A 332 6.01 14.87 5.29
N TYR A 333 6.07 13.96 4.32
CA TYR A 333 7.12 13.97 3.29
C TYR A 333 6.55 13.93 1.86
N GLY A 334 7.41 14.29 0.91
CA GLY A 334 7.08 14.32 -0.51
C GLY A 334 6.33 15.58 -0.94
N GLN A 335 5.61 15.50 -2.05
CA GLN A 335 4.82 16.62 -2.59
C GLN A 335 3.43 16.73 -1.96
N PHE A 336 3.17 16.04 -0.84
CA PHE A 336 1.86 15.98 -0.21
C PHE A 336 1.27 17.39 -0.03
N PHE A 337 1.98 18.28 0.68
CA PHE A 337 1.51 19.64 0.91
C PHE A 337 1.56 20.52 -0.35
N GLU A 338 2.51 20.30 -1.26
CA GLU A 338 2.56 21.04 -2.52
C GLU A 338 1.32 20.75 -3.40
N GLN A 339 0.91 19.48 -3.47
CA GLN A 339 -0.27 19.05 -4.21
C GLN A 339 -1.57 19.41 -3.49
N PHE A 340 -1.59 19.27 -2.17
CA PHE A 340 -2.69 19.73 -1.33
C PHE A 340 -2.90 21.25 -1.51
N ARG A 341 -1.83 22.05 -1.56
CA ARG A 341 -1.87 23.48 -1.89
C ARG A 341 -2.44 23.73 -3.29
N LYS A 342 -1.94 23.05 -4.32
CA LYS A 342 -2.47 23.20 -5.70
C LYS A 342 -3.97 22.90 -5.75
N TYR A 343 -4.41 21.90 -4.98
CA TYR A 343 -5.81 21.55 -4.84
C TYR A 343 -6.64 22.66 -4.17
N LEU A 344 -6.21 23.19 -3.02
CA LEU A 344 -6.92 24.26 -2.31
C LEU A 344 -7.07 25.52 -3.18
N VAL A 345 -5.99 25.93 -3.86
CA VAL A 345 -5.97 27.11 -4.75
C VAL A 345 -6.92 26.93 -5.93
N SER A 346 -6.92 25.76 -6.57
CA SER A 346 -7.78 25.50 -7.74
C SER A 346 -9.27 25.41 -7.40
N ASN A 347 -9.63 25.19 -6.13
CA ASN A 347 -11.03 25.02 -5.70
C ASN A 347 -11.58 26.17 -4.85
N ALA A 348 -10.81 27.25 -4.62
CA ALA A 348 -11.20 28.41 -3.81
C ALA A 348 -11.68 28.03 -2.37
N LYS A 349 -11.03 27.03 -1.75
CA LYS A 349 -11.41 26.50 -0.43
C LYS A 349 -10.63 27.15 0.71
N GLY A 350 -11.30 27.31 1.86
CA GLY A 350 -10.82 28.07 3.03
C GLY A 350 -9.71 27.41 3.85
N ILE A 351 -9.38 28.06 4.97
CA ILE A 351 -8.29 27.75 5.92
C ILE A 351 -8.30 26.26 6.29
N VAL A 352 -7.12 25.65 6.27
CA VAL A 352 -6.87 24.31 6.82
C VAL A 352 -6.16 24.49 8.15
N ASN A 353 -6.81 24.03 9.21
CA ASN A 353 -6.21 24.02 10.53
C ASN A 353 -5.54 22.66 10.76
N ALA A 354 -4.31 22.68 11.28
CA ALA A 354 -3.78 21.55 12.03
C ALA A 354 -3.67 22.01 13.48
N GLU A 355 -4.47 21.39 14.35
CA GLU A 355 -4.44 21.65 15.78
C GLU A 355 -3.57 20.56 16.43
N TRP A 356 -2.49 20.99 17.07
CA TRP A 356 -1.56 20.12 17.77
C TRP A 356 -1.51 20.56 19.24
N THR A 357 -1.39 19.62 20.17
CA THR A 357 -1.33 19.88 21.61
C THR A 357 -0.21 19.03 22.25
N GLY A 358 1.04 19.43 21.97
CA GLY A 358 2.26 18.88 22.58
C GLY A 358 3.01 17.81 21.75
N GLY A 359 4.35 17.84 21.74
CA GLY A 359 5.22 16.90 20.99
C GLY A 359 6.31 17.59 20.15
N GLN A 360 7.20 16.80 19.53
CA GLN A 360 8.24 17.28 18.60
C GLN A 360 7.79 17.09 17.14
N VAL A 361 8.05 18.08 16.27
CA VAL A 361 7.76 18.00 14.83
C VAL A 361 9.02 18.33 14.04
N ASP A 362 9.51 17.36 13.26
CA ASP A 362 10.69 17.50 12.39
C ASP A 362 10.26 17.50 10.91
N ARG A 363 10.47 18.63 10.21
CA ARG A 363 10.27 18.83 8.74
C ARG A 363 8.84 18.63 8.21
N ALA A 364 8.11 19.73 8.01
CA ALA A 364 6.80 19.74 7.36
C ALA A 364 6.48 21.09 6.65
N ASP A 365 5.39 21.16 5.88
CA ASP A 365 4.81 22.42 5.37
C ASP A 365 3.40 22.62 5.96
N ILE A 366 3.25 23.21 7.16
CA ILE A 366 2.00 23.15 7.96
C ILE A 366 1.59 24.52 8.53
N PHE A 367 0.28 24.73 8.72
CA PHE A 367 -0.29 25.77 9.59
C PHE A 367 -0.51 25.22 10.99
N PHE A 368 -0.05 25.93 12.03
CA PHE A 368 -0.17 25.47 13.40
C PHE A 368 -0.99 26.44 14.24
N GLN A 369 -2.03 25.93 14.89
CA GLN A 369 -2.70 26.58 15.99
C GLN A 369 -2.47 25.75 17.25
N ALA A 370 -1.91 26.37 18.28
CA ALA A 370 -1.67 25.76 19.58
C ALA A 370 -2.61 26.43 20.60
N GLU A 371 -3.74 25.80 20.89
CA GLU A 371 -4.66 26.26 21.94
C GLU A 371 -4.56 25.35 23.16
N ALA A 372 -4.62 25.93 24.35
CA ALA A 372 -4.76 25.17 25.59
C ALA A 372 -6.20 25.34 26.09
N THR A 373 -7.07 24.39 25.77
CA THR A 373 -8.48 24.46 26.18
C THR A 373 -8.67 24.14 27.67
N ASN A 374 -7.86 23.25 28.27
CA ASN A 374 -7.91 22.91 29.72
C ASN A 374 -6.64 22.19 30.27
N GLY A 375 -5.41 22.63 29.93
CA GLY A 375 -4.17 22.01 30.42
C GLY A 375 -2.90 22.86 30.21
N SER A 376 -1.74 22.43 30.72
CA SER A 376 -0.45 23.08 30.42
C SER A 376 0.19 22.45 29.18
N ASN A 377 0.34 23.21 28.10
CA ASN A 377 1.13 22.80 26.94
C ASN A 377 2.63 23.01 27.26
N ARG A 378 3.42 21.92 27.26
CA ARG A 378 4.85 21.94 27.62
C ARG A 378 5.74 21.57 26.44
N ASP A 379 6.90 22.24 26.36
CA ASP A 379 8.08 21.89 25.56
C ASP A 379 7.86 21.60 24.07
N TRP A 380 7.27 22.56 23.36
CA TRP A 380 7.14 22.50 21.91
C TRP A 380 8.47 22.83 21.22
N ASN A 381 8.89 21.98 20.28
CA ASN A 381 10.06 22.23 19.44
C ASN A 381 9.68 22.05 17.97
N ILE A 382 9.57 23.15 17.25
CA ILE A 382 9.17 23.22 15.84
C ILE A 382 10.37 23.71 15.02
N HIS A 383 10.91 22.86 14.17
CA HIS A 383 12.04 23.25 13.32
C HIS A 383 12.08 22.61 11.94
N ASP A 384 12.83 23.27 11.05
CA ASP A 384 13.04 22.88 9.66
C ASP A 384 11.72 22.76 8.86
N VAL A 385 10.73 23.59 9.19
CA VAL A 385 9.39 23.63 8.56
C VAL A 385 9.32 24.77 7.54
N LYS A 386 8.66 24.58 6.41
CA LYS A 386 8.34 25.66 5.46
C LYS A 386 6.85 25.96 5.44
N ILE A 387 6.48 27.08 6.05
CA ILE A 387 5.08 27.51 6.25
C ILE A 387 4.68 28.46 5.13
N LEU A 388 3.69 28.06 4.33
CA LEU A 388 3.18 28.84 3.21
C LEU A 388 1.81 29.43 3.56
N GLY A 389 1.71 30.75 3.72
CA GLY A 389 0.46 31.48 3.97
C GLY A 389 -0.61 31.29 2.89
N PHE A 390 -1.86 31.08 3.31
CA PHE A 390 -3.04 30.95 2.45
C PHE A 390 -3.90 32.21 2.56
N SER A 391 -4.33 32.72 1.41
CA SER A 391 -5.17 33.91 1.32
C SER A 391 -6.65 33.56 1.49
N GLY A 392 -7.17 33.86 2.67
CA GLY A 392 -8.60 34.00 2.96
C GLY A 392 -8.79 35.23 3.85
N GLN A 393 -9.94 35.89 3.74
CA GLN A 393 -10.26 37.22 4.30
C GLN A 393 -10.29 37.29 5.86
N GLY A 394 -9.63 36.37 6.57
CA GLY A 394 -9.74 36.15 8.02
C GLY A 394 -8.44 36.20 8.83
N GLY A 395 -7.32 36.71 8.29
CA GLY A 395 -6.10 36.92 9.10
C GLY A 395 -5.33 35.65 9.43
N GLY A 396 -4.74 35.00 8.42
CA GLY A 396 -3.89 33.83 8.64
C GLY A 396 -2.61 34.18 9.43
N ILE A 397 -2.46 33.56 10.59
CA ILE A 397 -1.27 33.59 11.45
C ILE A 397 -0.49 32.29 11.22
N GLY A 398 0.84 32.36 11.14
CA GLY A 398 1.69 31.16 10.94
C GLY A 398 1.73 30.24 12.15
N PHE A 399 1.92 30.83 13.33
CA PHE A 399 1.80 30.20 14.65
C PHE A 399 0.97 31.08 15.58
N LEU A 400 -0.12 30.54 16.09
CA LEU A 400 -0.94 31.17 17.14
C LEU A 400 -0.82 30.33 18.41
N SER A 401 -0.34 30.94 19.50
CA SER A 401 -0.48 30.35 20.84
C SER A 401 -1.46 31.15 21.70
N SER A 402 -2.57 30.51 22.06
CA SER A 402 -3.59 31.03 22.97
C SER A 402 -3.59 30.22 24.28
N GLY A 403 -3.69 30.91 25.43
CA GLY A 403 -3.58 30.29 26.76
C GLY A 403 -2.17 30.20 27.33
N THR A 404 -2.00 29.51 28.47
CA THR A 404 -0.73 29.37 29.21
C THR A 404 0.15 28.30 28.58
N VAL A 405 1.14 28.72 27.78
CA VAL A 405 2.15 27.79 27.24
C VAL A 405 3.43 27.88 28.06
N GLU A 406 4.02 26.75 28.47
CA GLU A 406 5.21 26.77 29.33
C GLU A 406 6.48 27.11 28.54
N SER A 407 6.66 26.51 27.36
CA SER A 407 7.81 26.75 26.48
C SER A 407 7.50 26.35 25.03
N ILE A 408 7.79 27.25 24.08
CA ILE A 408 7.71 27.03 22.64
C ILE A 408 9.01 27.47 21.99
N ARG A 409 9.62 26.57 21.21
CA ARG A 409 10.76 26.88 20.34
C ARG A 409 10.37 26.74 18.88
N ILE A 410 10.62 27.79 18.09
CA ILE A 410 10.36 27.90 16.65
C ILE A 410 11.70 28.22 16.00
N ALA A 411 12.40 27.23 15.43
CA ALA A 411 13.74 27.40 14.91
C ALA A 411 13.92 26.96 13.45
N HIS A 412 14.73 27.66 12.65
CA HIS A 412 15.11 27.21 11.29
C HIS A 412 13.93 27.02 10.31
N ASN A 413 12.85 27.77 10.45
CA ASN A 413 11.69 27.67 9.59
C ASN A 413 11.70 28.72 8.47
N THR A 414 10.98 28.46 7.38
CA THR A 414 10.73 29.44 6.29
C THR A 414 9.24 29.78 6.25
N PHE A 415 8.88 31.01 6.60
CA PHE A 415 7.53 31.54 6.48
C PHE A 415 7.39 32.32 5.17
N HIS A 416 6.33 32.07 4.40
CA HIS A 416 6.11 32.77 3.14
C HIS A 416 4.64 33.14 2.91
N GLY A 417 4.30 34.42 2.74
CA GLY A 417 2.96 34.82 2.28
C GLY A 417 1.86 34.89 3.36
N LEU A 418 2.21 34.99 4.65
CA LEU A 418 1.21 35.09 5.73
C LEU A 418 0.54 36.46 5.76
N HIS A 419 -0.72 36.52 6.20
CA HIS A 419 -1.52 37.75 6.12
C HIS A 419 -1.47 38.59 7.41
N ASP A 420 -1.31 37.97 8.58
CA ASP A 420 -1.12 38.64 9.88
C ASP A 420 0.29 38.32 10.43
N ALA A 421 0.46 37.78 11.65
CA ALA A 421 1.78 37.47 12.20
C ALA A 421 2.34 36.11 11.73
N CYS A 422 3.66 36.00 11.59
CA CYS A 422 4.35 34.71 11.47
C CYS A 422 4.27 33.94 12.79
N VAL A 423 4.49 34.64 13.90
CA VAL A 423 4.45 34.09 15.25
C VAL A 423 3.67 35.04 16.14
N TYR A 424 2.60 34.55 16.74
CA TYR A 424 1.90 35.21 17.84
C TYR A 424 1.86 34.28 19.04
N ALA A 425 2.36 34.77 20.16
CA ALA A 425 2.27 34.07 21.43
C ALA A 425 1.80 35.03 22.52
N ALA A 426 0.56 34.86 23.01
CA ALA A 426 -0.02 35.78 23.98
C ALA A 426 0.63 35.66 25.37
N THR A 427 1.02 34.44 25.77
CA THR A 427 1.76 34.19 27.02
C THR A 427 2.70 32.99 26.86
N GLY A 428 3.71 32.88 27.72
CA GLY A 428 4.61 31.71 27.81
C GLY A 428 6.08 31.99 27.50
N ASN A 429 6.94 30.96 27.63
CA ASN A 429 8.33 31.08 27.18
C ASN A 429 8.43 30.85 25.67
N VAL A 430 8.92 31.81 24.88
CA VAL A 430 8.93 31.73 23.41
C VAL A 430 10.32 31.96 22.84
N PHE A 431 10.84 30.97 22.12
CA PHE A 431 12.17 30.99 21.51
C PHE A 431 12.02 30.96 19.98
N VAL A 432 12.22 32.10 19.31
CA VAL A 432 12.11 32.23 17.84
C VAL A 432 13.49 32.42 17.23
N GLU A 433 14.02 31.40 16.55
CA GLU A 433 15.43 31.34 16.18
C GLU A 433 15.69 31.04 14.70
N ALA A 434 16.59 31.77 14.05
CA ALA A 434 17.09 31.41 12.73
C ALA A 434 16.01 31.14 11.66
N ASN A 435 14.85 31.80 11.74
CA ASN A 435 13.78 31.65 10.77
C ASN A 435 13.91 32.66 9.62
N GLU A 436 13.51 32.25 8.42
CA GLU A 436 13.34 33.09 7.23
C GLU A 436 11.86 33.49 7.08
N MET A 437 11.53 34.77 6.96
CA MET A 437 10.16 35.30 6.89
C MET A 437 9.99 36.20 5.66
N VAL A 438 9.34 35.72 4.63
CA VAL A 438 9.31 36.36 3.30
C VAL A 438 7.88 36.70 2.93
N GLN A 439 7.59 37.96 2.58
CA GLN A 439 6.25 38.37 2.16
C GLN A 439 5.15 38.02 3.19
N CYS A 440 5.46 38.09 4.48
CA CYS A 440 4.49 37.84 5.54
C CYS A 440 3.97 39.18 6.10
N ALA A 441 2.80 39.09 6.75
CA ALA A 441 2.01 40.18 7.24
C ALA A 441 1.65 41.17 6.10
N ASP A 442 0.57 40.91 5.37
CA ASP A 442 0.10 41.76 4.25
C ASP A 442 -1.24 42.51 4.47
N LEU A 443 -2.05 42.20 5.51
CA LEU A 443 -3.30 42.89 5.87
C LEU A 443 -3.22 44.32 6.49
N GLY A 444 -2.04 44.87 6.75
CA GLY A 444 -1.81 46.19 7.33
C GLY A 444 -2.35 46.40 8.76
N ALA A 445 -2.73 47.64 9.09
CA ALA A 445 -3.32 48.02 10.38
C ALA A 445 -4.73 47.44 10.61
N SER A 446 -5.35 46.88 9.56
CA SER A 446 -6.58 46.10 9.62
C SER A 446 -6.35 44.66 10.08
N ALA A 447 -5.10 44.24 10.28
CA ALA A 447 -4.79 42.96 10.89
C ALA A 447 -5.32 42.93 12.34
N PRO A 448 -6.04 41.88 12.76
CA PRO A 448 -6.55 41.73 14.12
C PRO A 448 -5.47 41.93 15.20
N LEU A 449 -4.21 41.63 14.86
CA LEU A 449 -3.09 41.67 15.78
C LEU A 449 -2.07 42.78 15.52
N GLY A 450 -2.41 43.83 14.78
CA GLY A 450 -1.56 45.05 14.71
C GLY A 450 -0.34 44.97 13.79
N GLY A 451 -0.17 43.85 13.06
CA GLY A 451 0.73 43.76 11.92
C GLY A 451 2.23 43.72 12.25
N ALA A 452 2.65 42.86 13.18
CA ALA A 452 4.06 42.53 13.39
C ALA A 452 4.35 41.10 12.87
N LEU A 453 5.56 40.84 12.36
CA LEU A 453 5.93 39.47 11.95
C LEU A 453 6.01 38.54 13.16
N ILE A 454 6.58 39.02 14.26
CA ILE A 454 6.64 38.31 15.53
C ILE A 454 5.98 39.18 16.59
N ARG A 455 5.01 38.63 17.31
CA ARG A 455 4.30 39.33 18.39
C ARG A 455 4.27 38.46 19.64
N ILE A 456 4.86 38.96 20.72
CA ILE A 456 5.08 38.22 21.96
C ILE A 456 4.43 38.97 23.12
N GLY A 457 3.55 38.31 23.85
CA GLY A 457 2.97 38.79 25.11
C GLY A 457 3.78 38.37 26.34
N GLN A 458 3.10 38.01 27.43
CA GLN A 458 3.75 37.85 28.75
C GLN A 458 4.59 36.58 28.88
N GLY A 459 5.84 36.68 29.31
CA GLY A 459 6.70 35.52 29.59
C GLY A 459 8.18 35.76 29.26
N ARG A 460 8.99 34.70 29.16
CA ARG A 460 10.38 34.81 28.70
C ARG A 460 10.44 34.67 27.19
N ALA A 461 11.25 35.46 26.52
CA ALA A 461 11.42 35.33 25.09
C ALA A 461 12.86 35.44 24.62
N ARG A 462 13.21 34.64 23.62
CA ARG A 462 14.51 34.69 22.94
C ARG A 462 14.27 34.76 21.44
N ILE A 463 14.64 35.89 20.83
CA ILE A 463 14.46 36.10 19.38
C ILE A 463 15.83 36.37 18.76
N GLN A 464 16.36 35.44 17.97
CA GLN A 464 17.73 35.52 17.46
C GLN A 464 17.87 34.89 16.06
N GLY A 465 18.67 35.49 15.18
CA GLY A 465 19.05 34.85 13.91
C GLY A 465 17.98 34.94 12.81
N ASN A 466 16.85 35.59 13.05
CA ASN A 466 15.74 35.60 12.10
C ASN A 466 16.00 36.61 10.98
N TRP A 467 15.63 36.24 9.77
CA TRP A 467 15.70 37.07 8.58
C TRP A 467 14.30 37.33 8.07
N GLY A 468 13.95 38.59 7.81
CA GLY A 468 12.67 38.94 7.21
C GLY A 468 12.82 39.89 6.04
N TYR A 469 12.09 39.61 4.96
CA TYR A 469 12.13 40.38 3.72
C TYR A 469 10.73 40.71 3.21
N ARG A 470 10.52 41.99 2.87
CA ARG A 470 9.32 42.46 2.17
C ARG A 470 9.68 43.07 0.81
N PRO A 471 8.98 42.73 -0.28
CA PRO A 471 9.13 43.41 -1.56
C PRO A 471 8.71 44.88 -1.44
N SER A 472 9.46 45.77 -2.10
CA SER A 472 9.04 47.16 -2.28
C SER A 472 7.70 47.21 -3.01
N GLY A 473 6.68 47.84 -2.43
CA GLY A 473 5.36 48.00 -3.03
C GLY A 473 4.28 46.98 -2.64
N ALA A 474 4.53 46.11 -1.65
CA ALA A 474 3.47 45.26 -1.09
C ALA A 474 2.33 46.14 -0.50
N PRO A 475 1.05 45.87 -0.83
CA PRO A 475 -0.09 46.66 -0.37
C PRO A 475 -0.17 46.65 1.16
N GLY A 476 -0.52 47.78 1.78
CA GLY A 476 -0.52 47.95 3.24
C GLY A 476 0.68 48.74 3.75
N SER A 477 0.55 50.07 3.80
CA SER A 477 1.55 51.04 4.25
C SER A 477 1.72 51.13 5.78
N ALA A 478 1.11 50.22 6.55
CA ALA A 478 1.02 50.33 8.01
C ALA A 478 1.78 49.22 8.78
N TYR A 479 2.60 48.43 8.10
CA TYR A 479 3.51 47.48 8.75
C TYR A 479 4.68 48.23 9.37
N ARG A 480 4.64 48.34 10.70
CA ARG A 480 5.60 49.18 11.41
C ARG A 480 6.80 48.39 11.94
N TYR A 481 6.67 47.10 12.27
CA TYR A 481 7.66 46.41 13.12
C TYR A 481 7.94 44.95 12.69
N GLY A 482 9.20 44.52 12.76
CA GLY A 482 9.56 43.11 12.66
C GLY A 482 9.14 42.34 13.92
N ILE A 483 9.29 42.97 15.09
CA ILE A 483 8.92 42.39 16.39
C ILE A 483 8.04 43.37 17.19
N GLN A 484 6.96 42.88 17.79
CA GLN A 484 6.15 43.60 18.76
C GLN A 484 6.15 42.91 20.12
N TRP A 485 6.48 43.67 21.17
CA TRP A 485 6.51 43.23 22.56
C TRP A 485 5.27 43.74 23.32
N ASP A 486 4.44 42.83 23.83
CA ASP A 486 3.24 43.12 24.60
C ASP A 486 3.37 42.63 26.06
N GLY A 487 4.48 42.98 26.73
CA GLY A 487 4.70 42.69 28.17
C GLY A 487 5.57 41.46 28.48
N ALA A 488 6.56 41.15 27.63
CA ALA A 488 7.51 40.07 27.84
C ALA A 488 8.51 40.34 28.99
N THR A 489 8.26 39.72 30.15
CA THR A 489 8.98 39.91 31.42
C THR A 489 10.49 39.64 31.39
N TYR A 490 10.99 38.78 30.47
CA TYR A 490 12.42 38.52 30.32
C TYR A 490 12.78 38.26 28.86
N SER A 491 13.39 39.25 28.20
CA SER A 491 13.68 39.18 26.76
C SER A 491 15.19 39.12 26.51
N GLN A 492 15.70 37.98 26.03
CA GLN A 492 17.08 37.86 25.56
C GLN A 492 17.15 38.29 24.09
N ARG A 493 17.73 39.47 23.86
CA ARG A 493 17.87 40.08 22.54
C ARG A 493 19.22 39.72 21.92
N SER A 494 19.23 39.42 20.63
CA SER A 494 20.39 39.74 19.79
C SER A 494 19.89 40.45 18.54
N ALA A 495 19.66 41.76 18.66
CA ALA A 495 19.29 42.61 17.52
C ALA A 495 20.37 42.59 16.42
N ALA A 496 21.64 42.32 16.77
CA ALA A 496 22.72 42.12 15.81
C ALA A 496 22.55 40.86 14.94
N ASN A 497 21.67 39.94 15.34
CA ASN A 497 21.47 38.66 14.65
C ASN A 497 20.11 38.58 13.91
N ASN A 498 19.20 39.53 14.09
CA ASN A 498 17.95 39.56 13.31
C ASN A 498 18.03 40.63 12.22
N VAL A 499 17.65 40.31 10.99
CA VAL A 499 17.79 41.22 9.84
C VAL A 499 16.43 41.43 9.18
N TRP A 500 15.95 42.68 9.15
CA TRP A 500 14.65 43.05 8.62
C TRP A 500 14.78 44.04 7.46
N TYR A 501 14.37 43.65 6.26
CA TYR A 501 14.44 44.49 5.05
C TYR A 501 13.08 45.09 4.68
N ASN A 502 13.06 46.41 4.41
CA ASN A 502 11.89 47.19 3.94
C ASN A 502 10.72 47.32 4.94
N PHE A 503 11.00 47.46 6.23
CA PHE A 503 9.99 47.78 7.26
C PHE A 503 9.94 49.29 7.56
N GLY A 504 8.74 49.84 7.73
CA GLY A 504 8.49 51.29 7.71
C GLY A 504 8.74 52.05 9.03
N ALA A 505 8.96 51.37 10.16
CA ALA A 505 9.37 51.97 11.43
C ALA A 505 10.54 51.20 12.07
N ALA A 506 10.92 51.54 13.31
CA ALA A 506 11.95 50.80 14.06
C ALA A 506 11.69 49.29 13.95
N ALA A 507 12.75 48.47 13.83
CA ALA A 507 12.59 47.02 13.68
C ALA A 507 11.75 46.37 14.81
N GLU A 508 11.57 47.05 15.93
CA GLU A 508 10.85 46.59 17.11
C GLU A 508 9.95 47.68 17.72
N THR A 509 8.87 47.30 18.43
CA THR A 509 8.01 48.19 19.23
C THR A 509 7.51 47.53 20.51
N GLY A 510 6.92 48.34 21.40
CA GLY A 510 6.19 47.88 22.58
C GLY A 510 7.00 47.88 23.86
N THR A 511 6.35 47.49 24.96
CA THR A 511 6.95 47.41 26.30
C THR A 511 7.34 45.97 26.60
N MET A 512 8.57 45.78 27.06
CA MET A 512 8.99 44.53 27.72
C MET A 512 8.32 44.42 29.08
#